data_AF-A0A7M5X0V3-F1
#
_entry.id   AF-A0A7M5X0V3-F1
#
_cell.length_a   1.000
_cell.length_b   1.000
_cell.length_c   1.000
_cell.angle_alpha   90.00
_cell.angle_beta   90.00
_cell.angle_gamma   90.00
#
_symmetry.space_group_name_H-M   'P 1'
#
loop_
_entity.id
_entity.type
_entity.pdbx_description
1 polymer ?
#
loop_
_entity_poly.entity_id
_entity_poly.type
_entity_poly.pdbx_seq_one_letter_code
_entity_poly.pdbx_strand_id
1 'polypeptide(L)'
;MLSTRELWSIVTGGSSLKDKVSIGEEIKRFNPLFESILDFYKKPNTESEKKITSTAGVKRKPFILKLSKILDLDEWQTHELFLNYLRIDFRGSGPQLQAILKHDTQLEGFYLKLSEFYYKERLFLLKCIKYFITHWQDESCLYREEFAKVVDLLASKNIALKIIEQIKQLLKRPANHVAIKGNQIAETERANEYAREMCELAEILFLYYKDFEMPFDIFQDLALLFRRHHFGTSQVNQKLLTLNGLVQIQKFELISSMILVEGIDLEVIRKTTAEDISEIKDHSLLQNENWKKIDKLLYSWDDMEQQGPVLIAWTIFRHMCLPQDEKHLTAHFGESAMRCNVMLYLRHILDFPSYKKLGDGVSCLLKSHVYILVSMVLKVFQEDTLGDFKNLIEIASKVLEEPILSSLFLMEDQTGGIGLLLKSAKRCFPHAVLPYIHLLKSVCTDADSADIVFDSLESQETFTELFGLNAVDEISAVDDRIWQRKISRKIIEMDNDSIILDQGVYGRTFQDREDARLIQWNMSYSGWLY
;
A
#
# COMPACT_ATOMS: atom_id res chain seq x y z
N MET A 1 -5.62 34.15 -1.25
CA MET A 1 -5.36 32.71 -1.36
C MET A 1 -6.67 31.95 -1.22
N LEU A 2 -6.99 31.02 -2.12
CA LEU A 2 -8.14 30.12 -1.98
C LEU A 2 -7.85 29.02 -0.96
N SER A 3 -8.84 28.58 -0.20
CA SER A 3 -8.62 27.53 0.79
C SER A 3 -8.65 26.16 0.13
N THR A 4 -7.63 25.34 0.37
CA THR A 4 -7.54 23.97 -0.14
C THR A 4 -8.49 23.04 0.59
N ARG A 5 -8.87 23.37 1.83
CA ARG A 5 -9.96 22.70 2.55
C ARG A 5 -11.32 22.90 1.86
N GLU A 6 -11.58 24.09 1.33
CA GLU A 6 -12.79 24.36 0.54
C GLU A 6 -12.79 23.51 -0.73
N LEU A 7 -11.66 23.46 -1.46
CA LEU A 7 -11.49 22.57 -2.62
C LEU A 7 -11.76 21.11 -2.28
N TRP A 8 -11.17 20.60 -1.19
CA TRP A 8 -11.39 19.23 -0.73
C TRP A 8 -12.89 18.93 -0.55
N SER A 9 -13.60 19.83 0.12
CA SER A 9 -15.06 19.70 0.30
C SER A 9 -15.84 19.71 -1.02
N ILE A 10 -15.37 20.44 -2.04
CA ILE A 10 -16.01 20.49 -3.36
C ILE A 10 -15.80 19.15 -4.07
N VAL A 11 -14.56 18.68 -4.15
CA VAL A 11 -14.20 17.51 -4.98
C VAL A 11 -14.70 16.19 -4.40
N THR A 12 -14.87 16.10 -3.07
CA THR A 12 -15.46 14.93 -2.42
C THR A 12 -16.98 15.00 -2.26
N GLY A 13 -17.65 15.98 -2.89
CA GLY A 13 -19.11 16.11 -2.86
C GLY A 13 -19.70 16.58 -1.52
N GLY A 14 -18.89 17.14 -0.62
CA GLY A 14 -19.35 17.75 0.63
C GLY A 14 -19.96 19.15 0.46
N SER A 15 -19.82 19.75 -0.72
CA SER A 15 -20.41 21.05 -1.06
C SER A 15 -21.83 20.91 -1.62
N SER A 16 -22.61 22.01 -1.62
CA SER A 16 -23.92 22.06 -2.27
C SER A 16 -23.84 22.08 -3.80
N LEU A 17 -22.65 22.25 -4.39
CA LEU A 17 -22.43 22.21 -5.83
C LEU A 17 -22.53 20.77 -6.32
N LYS A 18 -23.38 20.56 -7.33
CA LYS A 18 -23.66 19.22 -7.88
C LYS A 18 -23.52 19.15 -9.40
N ASP A 19 -23.48 20.29 -10.09
CA ASP A 19 -23.37 20.30 -11.54
C ASP A 19 -21.91 20.23 -11.99
N LYS A 20 -21.65 19.44 -13.05
CA LYS A 20 -20.30 19.18 -13.56
C LYS A 20 -19.59 20.45 -14.02
N VAL A 21 -20.33 21.40 -14.60
CA VAL A 21 -19.78 22.63 -15.15
C VAL A 21 -19.22 23.51 -14.04
N SER A 22 -20.00 23.76 -12.98
CA SER A 22 -19.56 24.57 -11.84
C SER A 22 -18.39 23.94 -11.10
N ILE A 23 -18.38 22.61 -10.95
CA ILE A 23 -17.24 21.91 -10.32
C ILE A 23 -15.98 22.05 -11.17
N GLY A 24 -16.09 21.87 -12.49
CA GLY A 24 -14.97 22.11 -13.42
C GLY A 24 -14.46 23.56 -13.36
N GLU A 25 -15.35 24.55 -13.25
CA GLU A 25 -14.96 25.95 -13.07
C GLU A 25 -14.27 26.21 -11.74
N GLU A 26 -14.76 25.62 -10.64
CA GLU A 26 -14.10 25.74 -9.33
C GLU A 26 -12.73 25.09 -9.36
N ILE A 27 -12.57 23.88 -9.91
CA ILE A 27 -11.25 23.22 -10.07
C ILE A 27 -10.30 24.11 -10.86
N LYS A 28 -10.76 24.69 -11.97
CA LYS A 28 -9.95 25.60 -12.80
C LYS A 28 -9.44 26.82 -12.04
N ARG A 29 -10.17 27.33 -11.05
CA ARG A 29 -9.68 28.44 -10.20
C ARG A 29 -8.46 28.05 -9.37
N PHE A 30 -8.27 26.76 -9.11
CA PHE A 30 -7.10 26.21 -8.43
C PHE A 30 -5.98 25.78 -9.41
N ASN A 31 -6.14 25.94 -10.73
CA ASN A 31 -5.06 25.61 -11.68
C ASN A 31 -3.72 26.28 -11.37
N PRO A 32 -3.63 27.57 -10.96
CA PRO A 32 -2.35 28.16 -10.59
C PRO A 32 -1.66 27.43 -9.42
N LEU A 33 -2.44 26.83 -8.52
CA LEU A 33 -1.94 25.99 -7.43
C LEU A 33 -1.37 24.68 -7.98
N PHE A 34 -2.06 24.04 -8.93
CA PHE A 34 -1.57 22.81 -9.58
C PHE A 34 -0.40 23.05 -10.54
N GLU A 35 -0.30 24.22 -11.16
CA GLU A 35 0.84 24.58 -12.02
C GLU A 35 2.14 24.75 -11.21
N SER A 36 2.02 25.32 -10.02
CA SER A 36 3.13 25.48 -9.08
C SER A 36 3.36 24.23 -8.21
N ILE A 37 2.36 23.36 -8.07
CA ILE A 37 2.38 22.11 -7.30
C ILE A 37 2.88 22.36 -5.86
N LEU A 38 4.06 21.82 -5.51
CA LEU A 38 4.69 21.92 -4.19
C LEU A 38 5.45 23.24 -4.03
N ASP A 39 5.74 23.93 -5.13
CA ASP A 39 6.43 25.22 -5.14
C ASP A 39 5.50 26.40 -4.85
N PHE A 40 4.19 26.14 -4.69
CA PHE A 40 3.21 27.18 -4.40
C PHE A 40 3.57 27.92 -3.11
N TYR A 41 3.90 27.20 -2.04
CA TYR A 41 4.25 27.76 -0.74
C TYR A 41 5.73 28.15 -0.71
N LYS A 42 6.00 29.42 -1.01
CA LYS A 42 7.35 29.95 -1.20
C LYS A 42 7.99 30.30 0.15
N LYS A 43 9.32 30.34 0.14
CA LYS A 43 10.10 30.82 1.29
C LYS A 43 10.02 32.35 1.43
N PRO A 44 10.25 32.89 2.65
CA PRO A 44 10.36 34.33 2.89
C PRO A 44 11.35 34.99 1.93
N ASN A 45 11.01 36.18 1.42
CA ASN A 45 11.89 36.91 0.50
C ASN A 45 11.71 38.43 0.61
N THR A 46 12.77 39.15 0.23
CA THR A 46 12.82 40.62 0.39
C THR A 46 11.78 41.38 -0.43
N GLU A 47 11.32 40.82 -1.56
CA GLU A 47 10.29 41.43 -2.40
C GLU A 47 8.93 41.39 -1.71
N SER A 48 8.57 40.24 -1.14
CA SER A 48 7.32 40.03 -0.41
C SER A 48 7.29 40.81 0.91
N GLU A 49 8.42 40.89 1.62
CA GLU A 49 8.56 41.75 2.79
C GLU A 49 8.33 43.23 2.44
N LYS A 50 8.93 43.72 1.35
CA LYS A 50 8.69 45.08 0.83
C LYS A 50 7.23 45.29 0.46
N LYS A 51 6.58 44.29 -0.14
CA LYS A 51 5.16 44.35 -0.51
C LYS A 51 4.27 44.50 0.72
N ILE A 52 4.50 43.72 1.77
CA ILE A 52 3.77 43.82 3.05
C ILE A 52 3.99 45.17 3.74
N THR A 53 5.23 45.66 3.74
CA THR A 53 5.57 46.92 4.42
C THR A 53 5.05 48.15 3.69
N SER A 54 5.04 48.14 2.35
CA SER A 54 4.56 49.26 1.51
C SER A 54 3.05 49.31 1.31
N THR A 55 2.34 48.17 1.34
CA THR A 55 0.90 48.13 1.08
C THR A 55 0.10 48.78 2.23
N ALA A 56 -0.68 49.83 1.95
CA ALA A 56 -1.43 50.58 2.95
C ALA A 56 -2.56 49.76 3.61
N GLY A 57 -3.21 48.87 2.85
CA GLY A 57 -4.32 48.04 3.33
C GLY A 57 -3.94 46.92 4.30
N VAL A 58 -2.64 46.59 4.42
CA VAL A 58 -2.16 45.51 5.27
C VAL A 58 -2.10 45.98 6.73
N LYS A 59 -3.00 45.45 7.56
CA LYS A 59 -3.02 45.69 9.01
C LYS A 59 -2.07 44.72 9.72
N ARG A 60 -1.54 45.12 10.88
CA ARG A 60 -0.72 44.27 11.78
C ARG A 60 0.56 43.72 11.13
N LYS A 61 1.24 44.55 10.33
CA LYS A 61 2.48 44.21 9.62
C LYS A 61 3.54 43.51 10.50
N PRO A 62 3.86 43.99 11.72
CA PRO A 62 4.87 43.34 12.56
C PRO A 62 4.52 41.89 12.94
N PHE A 63 3.23 41.64 13.19
CA PHE A 63 2.74 40.29 13.49
C PHE A 63 2.87 39.38 12.26
N ILE A 64 2.48 39.85 11.08
CA ILE A 64 2.59 39.08 9.82
C ILE A 64 4.04 38.71 9.54
N LEU A 65 4.98 39.67 9.67
CA LEU A 65 6.40 39.42 9.44
C LEU A 65 6.97 38.42 10.46
N LYS A 66 6.54 38.48 11.73
CA LYS A 66 6.95 37.50 12.74
C LYS A 66 6.36 36.11 12.46
N LEU A 67 5.08 36.04 12.08
CA LEU A 67 4.42 34.79 11.69
C LEU A 67 5.09 34.16 10.47
N SER A 68 5.47 34.95 9.47
CA SER A 68 6.16 34.48 8.26
C SER A 68 7.48 33.79 8.61
N LYS A 69 8.26 34.39 9.51
CA LYS A 69 9.49 33.79 10.06
C LYS A 69 9.21 32.51 10.86
N ILE A 70 8.10 32.44 11.59
CA ILE A 70 7.72 31.24 12.34
C ILE A 70 7.37 30.10 11.37
N LEU A 71 6.54 30.37 10.37
CA LEU A 71 6.08 29.38 9.38
C LEU A 71 7.14 29.02 8.34
N ASP A 72 8.17 29.85 8.19
CA ASP A 72 9.11 29.81 7.06
C ASP A 72 8.35 29.85 5.72
N LEU A 73 7.43 30.81 5.62
CA LEU A 73 6.52 31.04 4.50
C LEU A 73 6.61 32.50 4.05
N ASP A 74 6.54 32.73 2.74
CA ASP A 74 6.46 34.05 2.11
C ASP A 74 5.53 35.01 2.86
N GLU A 75 5.97 36.26 3.01
CA GLU A 75 5.31 37.27 3.83
C GLU A 75 3.89 37.60 3.33
N TRP A 76 3.70 37.66 2.01
CA TRP A 76 2.40 37.88 1.38
C TRP A 76 1.48 36.66 1.54
N GLN A 77 2.01 35.46 1.30
CA GLN A 77 1.23 34.23 1.51
C GLN A 77 0.83 34.05 2.97
N THR A 78 1.72 34.45 3.90
CA THR A 78 1.44 34.48 5.33
C THR A 78 0.30 35.44 5.67
N HIS A 79 0.27 36.62 5.04
CA HIS A 79 -0.83 37.56 5.20
C HIS A 79 -2.17 36.96 4.73
N GLU A 80 -2.19 36.36 3.54
CA GLU A 80 -3.39 35.75 2.99
C GLU A 80 -3.87 34.55 3.82
N LEU A 81 -2.94 33.70 4.27
CA LEU A 81 -3.22 32.59 5.16
C LEU A 81 -3.85 33.08 6.46
N PHE A 82 -3.30 34.14 7.06
CA PHE A 82 -3.85 34.72 8.28
C PHE A 82 -5.28 35.24 8.06
N LEU A 83 -5.55 35.91 6.94
CA LEU A 83 -6.92 36.34 6.62
C LEU A 83 -7.87 35.16 6.42
N ASN A 84 -7.42 34.09 5.77
CA ASN A 84 -8.21 32.88 5.60
C ASN A 84 -8.52 32.21 6.94
N TYR A 85 -7.54 32.10 7.83
CA TYR A 85 -7.77 31.58 9.18
C TYR A 85 -8.83 32.43 9.92
N LEU A 86 -8.75 33.76 9.83
CA LEU A 86 -9.73 34.65 10.44
C LEU A 86 -11.15 34.45 9.88
N ARG A 87 -11.26 34.15 8.59
CA ARG A 87 -12.55 33.90 7.92
C ARG A 87 -13.13 32.53 8.29
N ILE A 88 -12.28 31.51 8.38
CA ILE A 88 -12.70 30.11 8.34
C ILE A 88 -12.78 29.51 9.76
N ASP A 89 -11.73 29.67 10.56
CA ASP A 89 -11.54 28.94 11.82
C ASP A 89 -11.49 29.84 13.07
N PHE A 90 -11.22 31.13 12.92
CA PHE A 90 -11.26 32.05 14.07
C PHE A 90 -12.70 32.29 14.52
N ARG A 91 -13.02 31.86 15.75
CA ARG A 91 -14.35 32.04 16.37
C ARG A 91 -14.44 33.27 17.28
N GLY A 92 -13.40 34.08 17.35
CA GLY A 92 -13.34 35.25 18.24
C GLY A 92 -13.82 36.55 17.59
N SER A 93 -14.08 37.57 18.42
CA SER A 93 -14.39 38.93 17.97
C SER A 93 -13.13 39.75 17.68
N GLY A 94 -13.30 40.88 16.97
CA GLY A 94 -12.21 41.82 16.71
C GLY A 94 -11.46 42.28 17.98
N PRO A 95 -12.16 42.68 19.06
CA PRO A 95 -11.53 42.99 20.35
C PRO A 95 -10.77 41.82 20.98
N GLN A 96 -11.30 40.60 20.91
CA GLN A 96 -10.60 39.41 21.43
C GLN A 96 -9.29 39.17 20.66
N LEU A 97 -9.31 39.33 19.34
CA LEU A 97 -8.09 39.24 18.53
C LEU A 97 -7.06 40.29 18.95
N GLN A 98 -7.48 41.52 19.24
CA GLN A 98 -6.56 42.55 19.74
C GLN A 98 -6.00 42.21 21.13
N ALA A 99 -6.79 41.58 22.00
CA ALA A 99 -6.31 41.13 23.31
C ALA A 99 -5.24 40.03 23.16
N ILE A 100 -5.49 39.03 22.30
CA ILE A 100 -4.53 37.94 22.03
C ILE A 100 -3.20 38.51 21.53
N LEU A 101 -3.24 39.48 20.61
CA LEU A 101 -2.03 40.08 20.04
C LEU A 101 -1.22 40.94 21.03
N LYS A 102 -1.79 41.30 22.18
CA LYS A 102 -1.13 42.10 23.22
C LYS A 102 -0.54 41.26 24.35
N HIS A 103 -0.98 40.02 24.53
CA HIS A 103 -0.53 39.14 25.63
C HIS A 103 0.36 38.03 25.09
N ASP A 104 1.64 38.03 25.48
CA ASP A 104 2.66 37.13 24.91
C ASP A 104 2.29 35.65 25.00
N THR A 105 1.78 35.18 26.15
CA THR A 105 1.37 33.78 26.33
C THR A 105 0.21 33.37 25.42
N GLN A 106 -0.77 34.27 25.22
CA GLN A 106 -1.90 34.02 24.30
C GLN A 106 -1.44 34.07 22.84
N LEU A 107 -0.49 34.97 22.54
CA LEU A 107 0.10 35.12 21.22
C LEU A 107 0.91 33.88 20.81
N GLU A 108 1.65 33.26 21.73
CA GLU A 108 2.36 31.99 21.48
C GLU A 108 1.40 30.86 21.12
N GLY A 109 0.34 30.67 21.92
CA GLY A 109 -0.71 29.69 21.59
C GLY A 109 -1.42 29.99 20.26
N PHE A 110 -1.52 31.27 19.88
CA PHE A 110 -2.09 31.68 18.61
C PHE A 110 -1.18 31.36 17.41
N TYR A 111 0.14 31.50 17.55
CA TYR A 111 1.09 31.06 16.52
C TYR A 111 1.01 29.56 16.26
N LEU A 112 0.81 28.75 17.31
CA LEU A 112 0.62 27.30 17.16
C LEU A 112 -0.64 26.99 16.34
N LYS A 113 -1.77 27.63 16.65
CA LYS A 113 -3.03 27.45 15.89
C LYS A 113 -2.90 27.86 14.41
N LEU A 114 -2.18 28.95 14.14
CA LEU A 114 -1.92 29.39 12.76
C LEU A 114 -0.97 28.44 12.02
N SER A 115 -0.01 27.86 12.72
CA SER A 115 0.87 26.83 12.17
C SER A 115 0.08 25.56 11.85
N GLU A 116 -0.79 25.11 12.74
CA GLU A 116 -1.68 23.97 12.51
C GLU A 116 -2.58 24.22 11.29
N PHE A 117 -3.16 25.42 11.17
CA PHE A 117 -3.96 25.81 10.01
C PHE A 117 -3.15 25.79 8.71
N TYR A 118 -1.91 26.32 8.74
CA TYR A 118 -0.99 26.26 7.60
C TYR A 118 -0.75 24.83 7.11
N TYR A 119 -0.36 23.93 8.02
CA TYR A 119 -0.07 22.54 7.65
C TYR A 119 -1.33 21.79 7.21
N LYS A 120 -2.50 22.09 7.79
CA LYS A 120 -3.78 21.56 7.29
C LYS A 120 -4.05 21.96 5.85
N GLU A 121 -3.86 23.22 5.49
CA GLU A 121 -4.07 23.67 4.09
C GLU A 121 -3.10 22.93 3.13
N ARG A 122 -1.84 22.73 3.52
CA ARG A 122 -0.89 21.93 2.73
C ARG A 122 -1.36 20.49 2.56
N LEU A 123 -1.78 19.84 3.64
CA LEU A 123 -2.27 18.46 3.60
C LEU A 123 -3.55 18.33 2.76
N PHE A 124 -4.46 19.30 2.81
CA PHE A 124 -5.65 19.28 1.96
C PHE A 124 -5.31 19.40 0.48
N LEU A 125 -4.28 20.16 0.10
CA LEU A 125 -3.79 20.17 -1.28
C LEU A 125 -3.32 18.78 -1.71
N LEU A 126 -2.48 18.13 -0.90
CA LEU A 126 -1.99 16.78 -1.18
C LEU A 126 -3.15 15.78 -1.28
N LYS A 127 -4.13 15.87 -0.38
CA LYS A 127 -5.33 15.03 -0.44
C LYS A 127 -6.14 15.23 -1.71
N CYS A 128 -6.30 16.48 -2.17
CA CYS A 128 -6.96 16.76 -3.45
C CYS A 128 -6.19 16.12 -4.61
N ILE A 129 -4.87 16.30 -4.67
CA ILE A 129 -4.02 15.69 -5.70
C ILE A 129 -4.15 14.15 -5.68
N LYS A 130 -4.05 13.55 -4.49
CA LYS A 130 -4.24 12.12 -4.29
C LYS A 130 -5.58 11.64 -4.83
N TYR A 131 -6.65 12.35 -4.48
CA TYR A 131 -8.02 12.03 -4.91
C TYR A 131 -8.19 12.12 -6.42
N PHE A 132 -7.61 13.13 -7.08
CA PHE A 132 -7.64 13.22 -8.53
C PHE A 132 -6.93 12.02 -9.18
N ILE A 133 -5.72 11.67 -8.72
CA ILE A 133 -4.96 10.53 -9.24
C ILE A 133 -5.66 9.19 -8.93
N THR A 134 -6.39 9.06 -7.81
CA THR A 134 -7.15 7.84 -7.54
C THR A 134 -8.33 7.65 -8.49
N HIS A 135 -9.04 8.72 -8.87
CA HIS A 135 -10.37 8.62 -9.50
C HIS A 135 -10.45 9.13 -10.94
N TRP A 136 -9.36 9.58 -11.56
CA TRP A 136 -9.41 10.15 -12.92
C TRP A 136 -9.79 9.13 -14.01
N GLN A 137 -9.59 7.83 -13.76
CA GLN A 137 -10.03 6.73 -14.65
C GLN A 137 -11.27 6.00 -14.15
N ASP A 138 -11.79 6.34 -12.97
CA ASP A 138 -12.90 5.65 -12.34
C ASP A 138 -14.22 5.98 -13.07
N GLU A 139 -14.84 4.96 -13.66
CA GLU A 139 -16.09 5.12 -14.42
C GLU A 139 -17.28 5.55 -13.56
N SER A 140 -17.25 5.21 -12.27
CA SER A 140 -18.26 5.64 -11.32
C SER A 140 -18.11 7.12 -10.93
N CYS A 141 -16.94 7.71 -11.19
CA CYS A 141 -16.65 9.09 -10.85
C CYS A 141 -17.26 10.07 -11.86
N LEU A 142 -18.24 10.86 -11.40
CA LEU A 142 -18.96 11.84 -12.22
C LEU A 142 -18.06 12.90 -12.87
N TYR A 143 -16.92 13.22 -12.23
CA TYR A 143 -16.01 14.31 -12.61
C TYR A 143 -14.68 13.81 -13.17
N ARG A 144 -14.59 12.53 -13.55
CA ARG A 144 -13.36 11.89 -14.03
C ARG A 144 -12.63 12.69 -15.12
N GLU A 145 -13.37 13.30 -16.05
CA GLU A 145 -12.79 14.11 -17.14
C GLU A 145 -12.11 15.39 -16.65
N GLU A 146 -12.65 16.05 -15.62
CA GLU A 146 -12.01 17.22 -15.04
C GLU A 146 -10.79 16.81 -14.19
N PHE A 147 -10.85 15.65 -13.54
CA PHE A 147 -9.69 15.11 -12.82
C PHE A 147 -8.57 14.70 -13.77
N ALA A 148 -8.90 14.07 -14.91
CA ALA A 148 -7.94 13.72 -15.96
C ALA A 148 -7.15 14.94 -16.44
N LYS A 149 -7.83 16.08 -16.70
CA LYS A 149 -7.16 17.34 -17.07
C LYS A 149 -6.17 17.81 -16.01
N VAL A 150 -6.49 17.63 -14.72
CA VAL A 150 -5.57 17.96 -13.63
C VAL A 150 -4.39 16.98 -13.58
N VAL A 151 -4.64 15.68 -13.75
CA VAL A 151 -3.59 14.66 -13.80
C VAL A 151 -2.63 14.91 -14.97
N ASP A 152 -3.14 15.21 -16.17
CA ASP A 152 -2.35 15.59 -17.34
C ASP A 152 -1.48 16.83 -17.06
N LEU A 153 -2.06 17.85 -16.42
CA LEU A 153 -1.32 19.03 -16.00
C LEU A 153 -0.19 18.66 -15.01
N LEU A 154 -0.47 17.84 -14.00
CA LEU A 154 0.52 17.41 -13.01
C LEU A 154 1.66 16.60 -13.66
N ALA A 155 1.32 15.67 -14.57
CA ALA A 155 2.29 14.89 -15.34
C ALA A 155 3.18 15.80 -16.19
N SER A 156 2.61 16.77 -16.92
CA SER A 156 3.36 17.74 -17.73
C SER A 156 4.34 18.60 -16.92
N LYS A 157 4.14 18.71 -15.61
CA LYS A 157 4.98 19.46 -14.66
C LYS A 157 5.92 18.56 -13.86
N ASN A 158 6.06 17.29 -14.22
CA ASN A 158 6.92 16.31 -13.54
C ASN A 158 6.63 16.20 -12.03
N ILE A 159 5.36 16.04 -11.68
CA ILE A 159 4.90 15.90 -10.29
C ILE A 159 5.76 14.91 -9.47
N ALA A 160 6.11 13.76 -10.05
CA ALA A 160 6.90 12.74 -9.36
C ALA A 160 8.27 13.27 -8.90
N LEU A 161 9.00 13.97 -9.77
CA LEU A 161 10.30 14.57 -9.42
C LEU A 161 10.16 15.61 -8.32
N LYS A 162 9.11 16.44 -8.37
CA LYS A 162 8.85 17.45 -7.33
C LYS A 162 8.54 16.80 -5.99
N ILE A 163 7.74 15.73 -5.99
CA ILE A 163 7.42 14.95 -4.78
C ILE A 163 8.71 14.36 -4.18
N ILE A 164 9.54 13.73 -5.00
CA ILE A 164 10.80 13.13 -4.56
C ILE A 164 11.71 14.18 -3.93
N GLU A 165 11.84 15.35 -4.55
CA GLU A 165 12.64 16.45 -4.01
C GLU A 165 12.07 16.99 -2.70
N GLN A 166 10.75 17.12 -2.58
CA GLN A 166 10.11 17.51 -1.33
C GLN A 166 10.35 16.49 -0.21
N ILE A 167 10.26 15.19 -0.48
CA ILE A 167 10.59 14.13 0.49
C ILE A 167 12.07 14.23 0.90
N LYS A 168 13.00 14.39 -0.07
CA LYS A 168 14.44 14.60 0.17
C LYS A 168 14.69 15.78 1.12
N GLN A 169 13.93 16.88 0.96
CA GLN A 169 14.01 18.05 1.82
C GLN A 169 13.45 17.78 3.22
N LEU A 170 12.27 17.19 3.34
CA LEU A 170 11.61 16.91 4.63
C LEU A 170 12.43 15.98 5.51
N LEU A 171 13.07 14.95 4.94
CA LEU A 171 13.94 14.01 5.68
C LEU A 171 15.15 14.69 6.34
N LYS A 172 15.60 15.82 5.77
CA LYS A 172 16.81 16.56 6.22
C LYS A 172 16.48 17.86 6.93
N ARG A 173 15.24 18.34 6.87
CA ARG A 173 14.83 19.65 7.41
C ARG A 173 14.60 19.55 8.91
N PRO A 174 15.37 20.27 9.74
CA PRO A 174 15.17 20.24 11.17
C PRO A 174 13.91 21.06 11.54
N ALA A 175 13.15 20.59 12.51
CA ALA A 175 11.94 21.26 12.99
C ALA A 175 12.26 22.53 13.80
N ASN A 176 13.45 22.64 14.38
CA ASN A 176 13.88 23.75 15.26
C ASN A 176 14.31 25.02 14.52
N HIS A 177 13.43 25.54 13.65
CA HIS A 177 13.66 26.81 12.97
C HIS A 177 13.98 27.94 13.96
N VAL A 178 14.85 28.87 13.57
CA VAL A 178 15.37 29.96 14.43
C VAL A 178 14.25 30.70 15.17
N ALA A 179 13.10 30.91 14.51
CA ALA A 179 11.96 31.63 15.06
C ALA A 179 11.18 30.87 16.16
N ILE A 180 11.35 29.56 16.29
CA ILE A 180 10.68 28.72 17.30
C ILE A 180 11.67 27.90 18.15
N LYS A 181 12.97 28.14 17.99
CA LYS A 181 14.01 27.37 18.65
C LYS A 181 13.85 27.43 20.18
N GLY A 182 13.77 26.27 20.81
CA GLY A 182 13.58 26.13 22.26
C GLY A 182 12.11 26.02 22.68
N ASN A 183 11.15 26.21 21.77
CA ASN A 183 9.74 25.88 22.02
C ASN A 183 9.49 24.42 21.64
N GLN A 184 9.66 23.51 22.62
CA GLN A 184 9.53 22.06 22.39
C GLN A 184 8.17 21.65 21.82
N ILE A 185 7.08 22.33 22.20
CA ILE A 185 5.74 22.03 21.68
C ILE A 185 5.69 22.35 20.19
N ALA A 186 6.14 23.54 19.79
CA ALA A 186 6.17 23.96 18.39
C ALA A 186 7.08 23.08 17.52
N GLU A 187 8.25 22.70 18.06
CA GLU A 187 9.21 21.82 17.39
C GLU A 187 8.64 20.41 17.20
N THR A 188 7.99 19.87 18.24
CA THR A 188 7.31 18.57 18.20
C THR A 188 6.19 18.59 17.17
N GLU A 189 5.24 19.52 17.26
CA GLU A 189 4.13 19.61 16.31
C GLU A 189 4.62 19.67 14.86
N ARG A 190 5.62 20.51 14.59
CA ARG A 190 6.21 20.64 13.26
C ARG A 190 6.86 19.35 12.76
N ALA A 191 7.60 18.63 13.61
CA ALA A 191 8.19 17.34 13.23
C ALA A 191 7.11 16.32 12.85
N ASN A 192 5.98 16.31 13.56
CA ASN A 192 4.86 15.42 13.29
C ASN A 192 4.09 15.82 12.02
N GLU A 193 4.02 17.12 11.69
CA GLU A 193 3.49 17.59 10.40
C GLU A 193 4.39 17.19 9.23
N TYR A 194 5.73 17.26 9.38
CA TYR A 194 6.66 16.76 8.36
C TYR A 194 6.49 15.26 8.12
N ALA A 195 6.33 14.46 9.17
CA ALA A 195 6.04 13.03 9.04
C ALA A 195 4.74 12.77 8.28
N ARG A 196 3.66 13.51 8.59
CA ARG A 196 2.38 13.41 7.88
C ARG A 196 2.50 13.80 6.40
N GLU A 197 3.18 14.91 6.12
CA GLU A 197 3.39 15.39 4.74
C GLU A 197 4.19 14.37 3.92
N MET A 198 5.26 13.80 4.47
CA MET A 198 6.03 12.74 3.79
C MET A 198 5.18 11.53 3.44
N CYS A 199 4.28 11.10 4.32
CA CYS A 199 3.38 9.97 4.06
C CYS A 199 2.44 10.25 2.90
N GLU A 200 1.75 11.39 2.93
CA GLU A 200 0.80 11.76 1.87
C GLU A 200 1.52 11.91 0.53
N LEU A 201 2.73 12.48 0.52
CA LEU A 201 3.57 12.58 -0.68
C LEU A 201 3.95 11.20 -1.24
N ALA A 202 4.33 10.26 -0.38
CA ALA A 202 4.68 8.91 -0.80
C ALA A 202 3.47 8.12 -1.34
N GLU A 203 2.29 8.26 -0.73
CA GLU A 203 1.06 7.65 -1.26
C GLU A 203 0.68 8.20 -2.63
N ILE A 204 0.84 9.52 -2.84
CA ILE A 204 0.62 10.13 -4.15
C ILE A 204 1.60 9.56 -5.17
N LEU A 205 2.88 9.40 -4.79
CA LEU A 205 3.90 8.83 -5.67
C LEU A 205 3.59 7.38 -6.05
N PHE A 206 3.13 6.58 -5.09
CA PHE A 206 2.73 5.20 -5.31
C PHE A 206 1.54 5.11 -6.28
N LEU A 207 0.49 5.88 -6.03
CA LEU A 207 -0.67 5.93 -6.94
C LEU A 207 -0.32 6.47 -8.32
N TYR A 208 0.62 7.42 -8.41
CA TYR A 208 1.06 7.95 -9.69
C TYR A 208 1.71 6.86 -10.54
N TYR A 209 2.65 6.09 -9.99
CA TYR A 209 3.37 5.08 -10.77
C TYR A 209 2.54 3.85 -11.16
N LYS A 210 1.36 3.65 -10.56
CA LYS A 210 0.39 2.68 -11.06
C LYS A 210 0.00 2.93 -12.53
N ASP A 211 -0.16 4.20 -12.90
CA ASP A 211 -0.68 4.60 -14.21
C ASP A 211 0.42 5.12 -15.16
N PHE A 212 1.63 5.37 -14.64
CA PHE A 212 2.77 5.90 -15.39
C PHE A 212 4.01 5.03 -15.17
N GLU A 213 4.73 4.67 -16.23
CA GLU A 213 5.97 3.88 -16.10
C GLU A 213 7.04 4.64 -15.29
N MET A 214 7.65 3.96 -14.32
CA MET A 214 8.76 4.51 -13.54
C MET A 214 10.07 4.44 -14.35
N PRO A 215 10.71 5.59 -14.66
CA PRO A 215 12.00 5.56 -15.34
C PRO A 215 13.09 4.95 -14.44
N PHE A 216 14.04 4.23 -15.04
CA PHE A 216 15.16 3.60 -14.33
C PHE A 216 15.91 4.56 -13.39
N ASP A 217 16.23 5.78 -13.87
CA ASP A 217 16.97 6.74 -13.05
C ASP A 217 16.20 7.14 -11.80
N ILE A 218 14.86 7.21 -11.88
CA ILE A 218 14.00 7.50 -10.74
C ILE A 218 13.95 6.33 -9.77
N PHE A 219 13.80 5.11 -10.27
CA PHE A 219 13.85 3.89 -9.46
C PHE A 219 15.16 3.83 -8.67
N GLN A 220 16.29 4.04 -9.35
CA GLN A 220 17.62 4.04 -8.74
C GLN A 220 17.75 5.12 -7.65
N ASP A 221 17.29 6.34 -7.94
CA ASP A 221 17.31 7.46 -7.00
C ASP A 221 16.47 7.19 -5.74
N LEU A 222 15.28 6.62 -5.91
CA LEU A 222 14.38 6.24 -4.82
C LEU A 222 14.99 5.13 -3.96
N ALA A 223 15.52 4.08 -4.58
CA ALA A 223 16.16 2.97 -3.88
C ALA A 223 17.36 3.44 -3.05
N LEU A 224 18.18 4.35 -3.58
CA LEU A 224 19.26 5.00 -2.83
C LEU A 224 18.75 5.89 -1.70
N LEU A 225 17.73 6.70 -1.98
CA LEU A 225 17.13 7.62 -1.01
C LEU A 225 16.55 6.88 0.19
N PHE A 226 15.68 5.90 -0.06
CA PHE A 226 14.98 5.14 0.97
C PHE A 226 15.97 4.33 1.79
N ARG A 227 16.92 3.64 1.15
CA ARG A 227 17.97 2.93 1.90
C ARG A 227 18.79 3.87 2.79
N ARG A 228 19.26 5.01 2.27
CA ARG A 228 20.08 5.97 3.03
C ARG A 228 19.39 6.47 4.30
N HIS A 229 18.06 6.59 4.24
CA HIS A 229 17.24 7.07 5.35
C HIS A 229 16.54 5.95 6.11
N HIS A 230 16.95 4.69 5.93
CA HIS A 230 16.33 3.50 6.53
C HIS A 230 14.80 3.55 6.41
N PHE A 231 14.34 3.84 5.19
CA PHE A 231 12.93 3.95 4.81
C PHE A 231 12.14 4.94 5.70
N GLY A 232 12.80 6.03 6.11
CA GLY A 232 12.22 7.13 6.87
C GLY A 232 12.52 7.11 8.37
N THR A 233 12.95 5.97 8.92
CA THR A 233 13.27 5.85 10.36
C THR A 233 14.52 6.65 10.74
N SER A 234 15.45 6.85 9.82
CA SER A 234 16.64 7.68 10.00
C SER A 234 16.42 9.08 9.43
N GLN A 235 16.01 9.99 10.32
CA GLN A 235 15.75 11.40 9.98
C GLN A 235 16.13 12.34 11.12
N VAL A 236 16.33 13.62 10.78
CA VAL A 236 16.83 14.64 11.72
C VAL A 236 15.87 14.93 12.88
N ASN A 237 14.56 14.68 12.73
CA ASN A 237 13.56 14.98 13.74
C ASN A 237 13.09 13.75 14.54
N GLN A 238 13.76 12.60 14.44
CA GLN A 238 13.33 11.34 15.08
C GLN A 238 13.00 11.50 16.57
N LYS A 239 13.78 12.31 17.30
CA LYS A 239 13.60 12.54 18.75
C LYS A 239 12.40 13.44 19.11
N LEU A 240 11.81 14.11 18.12
CA LEU A 240 10.68 15.02 18.29
C LEU A 240 9.35 14.38 17.86
N LEU A 241 9.36 13.13 17.40
CA LEU A 241 8.14 12.45 16.96
C LEU A 241 7.32 12.00 18.16
N THR A 242 6.02 12.29 18.12
CA THR A 242 5.06 11.68 19.06
C THR A 242 4.69 10.27 18.59
N LEU A 243 3.89 9.54 19.37
CA LEU A 243 3.31 8.27 18.93
C LEU A 243 2.62 8.39 17.57
N ASN A 244 1.85 9.46 17.34
CA ASN A 244 1.20 9.70 16.05
C ASN A 244 2.23 9.91 14.94
N GLY A 245 3.31 10.64 15.19
CA GLY A 245 4.40 10.84 14.23
C GLY A 245 5.13 9.53 13.90
N LEU A 246 5.34 8.66 14.89
CA LEU A 246 5.94 7.34 14.66
C LEU A 246 5.04 6.44 13.80
N VAL A 247 3.71 6.48 14.01
CA VAL A 247 2.75 5.76 13.15
C VAL A 247 2.83 6.27 11.70
N GLN A 248 3.03 7.58 11.49
CA GLN A 248 3.26 8.11 10.15
C GLN A 248 4.57 7.60 9.57
N ILE A 249 5.68 7.64 10.31
CA ILE A 249 6.95 7.10 9.79
C ILE A 249 6.85 5.62 9.44
N GLN A 250 6.16 4.82 10.24
CA GLN A 250 5.90 3.42 9.90
C GLN A 250 5.06 3.30 8.62
N LYS A 251 4.03 4.14 8.46
CA LYS A 251 3.25 4.20 7.22
C LYS A 251 4.11 4.54 6.00
N PHE A 252 5.00 5.52 6.14
CA PHE A 252 5.96 5.92 5.11
C PHE A 252 6.95 4.80 4.77
N GLU A 253 7.40 4.04 5.77
CA GLU A 253 8.29 2.89 5.58
C GLU A 253 7.63 1.82 4.71
N LEU A 254 6.42 1.41 5.08
CA LEU A 254 5.65 0.39 4.36
C LEU A 254 5.41 0.81 2.91
N ILE A 255 4.95 2.05 2.68
CA ILE A 255 4.66 2.52 1.32
C ILE A 255 5.94 2.72 0.51
N SER A 256 7.06 3.11 1.12
CA SER A 256 8.35 3.28 0.43
C SER A 256 8.88 1.94 -0.10
N SER A 257 8.69 0.86 0.65
CA SER A 257 8.99 -0.50 0.17
C SER A 257 8.13 -0.84 -1.05
N MET A 258 6.82 -0.60 -0.97
CA MET A 258 5.88 -0.91 -2.06
C MET A 258 6.08 -0.04 -3.30
N ILE A 259 6.52 1.21 -3.17
CA ILE A 259 6.90 2.07 -4.33
C ILE A 259 8.04 1.44 -5.13
N LEU A 260 9.01 0.81 -4.46
CA LEU A 260 10.07 0.10 -5.17
C LEU A 260 9.57 -1.21 -5.79
N VAL A 261 8.62 -1.91 -5.16
CA VAL A 261 7.98 -3.08 -5.79
C VAL A 261 7.20 -2.68 -7.05
N GLU A 262 6.45 -1.57 -7.02
CA GLU A 262 5.78 -0.98 -8.20
C GLU A 262 6.80 -0.66 -9.29
N GLY A 263 7.93 -0.05 -8.96
CA GLY A 263 8.96 0.29 -9.95
C GLY A 263 9.68 -0.91 -10.58
N ILE A 264 9.53 -2.12 -10.04
CA ILE A 264 9.97 -3.36 -10.69
C ILE A 264 8.96 -3.81 -11.76
N ASP A 265 7.71 -3.36 -11.66
CA ASP A 265 6.59 -3.65 -12.56
C ASP A 265 6.38 -5.15 -12.81
N LEU A 266 6.14 -5.87 -11.71
CA LEU A 266 5.83 -7.30 -11.78
C LEU A 266 4.55 -7.60 -12.55
N GLU A 267 3.64 -6.64 -12.71
CA GLU A 267 2.38 -6.86 -13.44
C GLU A 267 2.62 -7.04 -14.94
N VAL A 268 3.53 -6.26 -15.54
CA VAL A 268 3.96 -6.47 -16.94
C VAL A 268 4.57 -7.87 -17.12
N ILE A 269 5.40 -8.30 -16.16
CA ILE A 269 6.04 -9.62 -16.20
C ILE A 269 5.02 -10.74 -16.02
N ARG A 270 4.04 -10.56 -15.12
CA ARG A 270 2.96 -11.52 -14.87
C ARG A 270 2.11 -11.78 -16.10
N LYS A 271 1.80 -10.72 -16.86
CA LYS A 271 1.02 -10.78 -18.11
C LYS A 271 1.77 -11.42 -19.27
N THR A 272 3.10 -11.41 -19.23
CA THR A 272 3.89 -11.98 -20.32
C THR A 272 3.85 -13.51 -20.28
N THR A 273 3.46 -14.12 -21.41
CA THR A 273 3.53 -15.57 -21.58
C THR A 273 4.98 -16.00 -21.83
N ALA A 274 5.30 -17.28 -21.59
CA ALA A 274 6.65 -17.80 -21.84
C ALA A 274 7.09 -17.70 -23.32
N GLU A 275 6.16 -17.45 -24.24
CA GLU A 275 6.39 -17.40 -25.68
C GLU A 275 6.59 -15.95 -26.21
N ASP A 276 6.15 -14.92 -25.47
CA ASP A 276 6.15 -13.51 -25.89
C ASP A 276 7.18 -12.63 -25.16
N ILE A 277 8.38 -13.17 -24.91
CA ILE A 277 9.49 -12.45 -24.23
C ILE A 277 9.89 -11.14 -24.94
N SER A 278 9.49 -10.93 -26.21
CA SER A 278 9.72 -9.67 -26.92
C SER A 278 9.08 -8.46 -26.24
N GLU A 279 7.93 -8.60 -25.57
CA GLU A 279 7.27 -7.48 -24.89
C GLU A 279 8.05 -6.99 -23.66
N ILE A 280 8.80 -7.89 -23.00
CA ILE A 280 9.62 -7.55 -21.84
C ILE A 280 10.93 -6.84 -22.27
N LYS A 281 11.40 -6.99 -23.51
CA LYS A 281 12.70 -6.42 -23.93
C LYS A 281 12.77 -4.90 -23.80
N ASP A 282 11.63 -4.23 -23.94
CA ASP A 282 11.54 -2.78 -23.83
C ASP A 282 11.44 -2.29 -22.38
N HIS A 283 11.32 -3.20 -21.41
CA HIS A 283 11.26 -2.88 -19.98
C HIS A 283 12.47 -2.06 -19.52
N SER A 284 12.23 -0.91 -18.86
CA SER A 284 13.26 0.06 -18.48
C SER A 284 14.48 -0.53 -17.73
N LEU A 285 14.24 -1.52 -16.86
CA LEU A 285 15.28 -2.21 -16.09
C LEU A 285 16.17 -3.16 -16.92
N LEU A 286 15.70 -3.66 -18.07
CA LEU A 286 16.50 -4.51 -18.96
C LEU A 286 17.33 -3.71 -19.98
N GLN A 287 16.91 -2.49 -20.27
CA GLN A 287 17.62 -1.61 -21.19
C GLN A 287 19.03 -1.26 -20.67
N ASN A 288 19.99 -1.16 -21.58
CA ASN A 288 21.36 -0.67 -21.29
C ASN A 288 22.05 -1.38 -20.10
N GLU A 289 21.75 -2.65 -19.87
CA GLU A 289 22.24 -3.43 -18.73
C GLU A 289 21.95 -2.77 -17.35
N ASN A 290 20.87 -2.00 -17.25
CA ASN A 290 20.46 -1.30 -16.04
C ASN A 290 20.31 -2.25 -14.84
N TRP A 291 19.84 -3.47 -15.08
CA TRP A 291 19.76 -4.55 -14.08
C TRP A 291 21.08 -4.79 -13.33
N LYS A 292 22.26 -4.65 -13.96
CA LYS A 292 23.57 -4.80 -13.27
C LYS A 292 23.78 -3.73 -12.21
N LYS A 293 23.29 -2.51 -12.45
CA LYS A 293 23.35 -1.41 -11.46
C LYS A 293 22.41 -1.69 -10.29
N ILE A 294 21.25 -2.27 -10.55
CA ILE A 294 20.29 -2.68 -9.52
C ILE A 294 20.85 -3.83 -8.70
N ASP A 295 21.45 -4.85 -9.33
CA ASP A 295 22.13 -5.93 -8.63
C ASP A 295 23.17 -5.40 -7.64
N LYS A 296 24.07 -4.52 -8.11
CA LYS A 296 25.08 -3.90 -7.25
C LYS A 296 24.45 -3.10 -6.10
N LEU A 297 23.36 -2.38 -6.38
CA LEU A 297 22.66 -1.59 -5.38
C LEU A 297 22.05 -2.49 -4.31
N LEU A 298 21.25 -3.48 -4.70
CA LEU A 298 20.54 -4.38 -3.79
C LEU A 298 21.47 -5.35 -3.07
N TYR A 299 22.54 -5.81 -3.72
CA TYR A 299 23.54 -6.68 -3.09
C TYR A 299 24.23 -6.02 -1.90
N SER A 300 24.30 -4.69 -1.90
CA SER A 300 24.88 -3.97 -0.77
C SER A 300 23.88 -3.68 0.35
N TRP A 301 22.59 -3.98 0.18
CA TRP A 301 21.59 -3.84 1.23
C TRP A 301 21.88 -4.80 2.39
N ASP A 302 21.46 -4.39 3.57
CA ASP A 302 21.46 -5.18 4.79
C ASP A 302 20.22 -6.09 4.84
N ASP A 303 20.04 -6.85 5.93
CA ASP A 303 18.89 -7.74 6.13
C ASP A 303 17.79 -7.02 6.95
N MET A 304 17.40 -5.79 6.58
CA MET A 304 16.29 -5.09 7.27
C MET A 304 14.93 -5.51 6.70
N GLU A 305 13.90 -5.60 7.55
CA GLU A 305 12.59 -6.18 7.16
C GLU A 305 11.94 -5.47 5.97
N GLN A 306 11.99 -4.13 5.96
CA GLN A 306 11.38 -3.31 4.91
C GLN A 306 12.01 -3.47 3.51
N GLN A 307 13.16 -4.14 3.41
CA GLN A 307 13.81 -4.46 2.15
C GLN A 307 13.30 -5.77 1.54
N GLY A 308 12.72 -6.65 2.37
CA GLY A 308 12.25 -7.98 1.97
C GLY A 308 11.36 -7.98 0.72
N PRO A 309 10.29 -7.16 0.64
CA PRO A 309 9.42 -7.11 -0.53
C PRO A 309 10.14 -6.77 -1.84
N VAL A 310 11.08 -5.84 -1.80
CA VAL A 310 11.87 -5.42 -2.97
C VAL A 310 12.85 -6.52 -3.39
N LEU A 311 13.49 -7.17 -2.42
CA LEU A 311 14.44 -8.26 -2.67
C LEU A 311 13.74 -9.48 -3.29
N ILE A 312 12.55 -9.86 -2.78
CA ILE A 312 11.80 -10.98 -3.37
C ILE A 312 11.22 -10.62 -4.74
N ALA A 313 10.74 -9.39 -4.93
CA ALA A 313 10.31 -8.90 -6.25
C ALA A 313 11.46 -8.94 -7.26
N TRP A 314 12.66 -8.50 -6.86
CA TRP A 314 13.84 -8.56 -7.71
C TRP A 314 14.28 -10.00 -7.99
N THR A 315 14.13 -10.90 -7.03
CA THR A 315 14.39 -12.33 -7.21
C THR A 315 13.51 -12.93 -8.30
N ILE A 316 12.20 -12.62 -8.28
CA ILE A 316 11.25 -13.03 -9.33
C ILE A 316 11.64 -12.43 -10.68
N PHE A 317 11.88 -11.13 -10.71
CA PHE A 317 12.30 -10.41 -11.92
C PHE A 317 13.51 -11.09 -12.57
N ARG A 318 14.56 -11.35 -11.78
CA ARG A 318 15.75 -12.04 -12.27
C ARG A 318 15.47 -13.44 -12.75
N HIS A 319 14.68 -14.22 -12.00
CA HIS A 319 14.36 -15.59 -12.39
C HIS A 319 13.65 -15.66 -13.74
N MET A 320 12.69 -14.76 -13.97
CA MET A 320 11.87 -14.76 -15.18
C MET A 320 12.55 -14.07 -16.37
N CYS A 321 13.21 -12.93 -16.14
CA CYS A 321 13.77 -12.10 -17.21
C CYS A 321 15.26 -12.35 -17.47
N LEU A 322 16.01 -12.84 -16.48
CA LEU A 322 17.46 -13.03 -16.54
C LEU A 322 17.88 -14.46 -16.12
N PRO A 323 17.24 -15.54 -16.64
CA PRO A 323 17.41 -16.90 -16.12
C PRO A 323 18.82 -17.47 -16.29
N GLN A 324 19.63 -16.95 -17.22
CA GLN A 324 20.99 -17.44 -17.46
C GLN A 324 22.08 -16.56 -16.83
N ASP A 325 21.76 -15.35 -16.41
CA ASP A 325 22.72 -14.38 -15.88
C ASP A 325 22.93 -14.56 -14.39
N GLU A 326 24.18 -14.87 -14.01
CA GLU A 326 24.65 -14.92 -12.61
C GLU A 326 23.66 -15.59 -11.64
N LYS A 327 23.22 -16.82 -11.96
CA LYS A 327 22.19 -17.57 -11.20
C LYS A 327 22.36 -17.57 -9.68
N HIS A 328 23.61 -17.53 -9.19
CA HIS A 328 23.92 -17.45 -7.77
C HIS A 328 23.38 -16.18 -7.10
N LEU A 329 23.29 -15.07 -7.81
CA LEU A 329 22.71 -13.82 -7.30
C LEU A 329 21.21 -13.92 -7.13
N THR A 330 20.49 -14.60 -8.03
CA THR A 330 19.05 -14.86 -7.87
C THR A 330 18.79 -15.63 -6.57
N ALA A 331 19.58 -16.66 -6.29
CA ALA A 331 19.50 -17.40 -5.03
C ALA A 331 19.84 -16.50 -3.83
N HIS A 332 20.90 -15.71 -3.93
CA HIS A 332 21.31 -14.77 -2.88
C HIS A 332 20.21 -13.78 -2.52
N PHE A 333 19.55 -13.15 -3.50
CA PHE A 333 18.47 -12.20 -3.22
C PHE A 333 17.26 -12.88 -2.58
N GLY A 334 16.92 -14.11 -3.00
CA GLY A 334 15.87 -14.90 -2.38
C GLY A 334 16.19 -15.19 -0.91
N GLU A 335 17.40 -15.66 -0.62
CA GLU A 335 17.85 -15.92 0.76
C GLU A 335 17.85 -14.64 1.61
N SER A 336 18.32 -13.51 1.06
CA SER A 336 18.29 -12.21 1.75
C SER A 336 16.86 -11.77 2.04
N ALA A 337 15.92 -11.94 1.11
CA ALA A 337 14.52 -11.63 1.36
C ALA A 337 13.91 -12.49 2.48
N MET A 338 14.30 -13.76 2.57
CA MET A 338 13.88 -14.64 3.66
C MET A 338 14.46 -14.22 5.01
N ARG A 339 15.73 -13.77 5.05
CA ARG A 339 16.34 -13.19 6.28
C ARG A 339 15.67 -11.88 6.70
N CYS A 340 15.14 -11.11 5.76
CA CYS A 340 14.29 -9.94 6.02
C CYS A 340 12.86 -10.29 6.50
N ASN A 341 12.53 -11.56 6.76
CA ASN A 341 11.19 -11.98 7.19
C ASN A 341 10.06 -11.51 6.25
N VAL A 342 10.28 -11.55 4.93
CA VAL A 342 9.40 -10.92 3.94
C VAL A 342 7.92 -11.28 4.09
N MET A 343 7.58 -12.54 4.38
CA MET A 343 6.17 -12.94 4.55
C MET A 343 5.52 -12.27 5.78
N LEU A 344 6.24 -12.17 6.90
CA LEU A 344 5.75 -11.47 8.08
C LEU A 344 5.60 -9.97 7.81
N TYR A 345 6.53 -9.38 7.05
CA TYR A 345 6.44 -7.98 6.66
C TYR A 345 5.24 -7.71 5.75
N LEU A 346 5.00 -8.55 4.74
CA LEU A 346 3.81 -8.44 3.86
C LEU A 346 2.51 -8.57 4.65
N ARG A 347 2.44 -9.51 5.60
CA ARG A 347 1.32 -9.63 6.53
C ARG A 347 1.14 -8.36 7.36
N HIS A 348 2.22 -7.82 7.90
CA HIS A 348 2.19 -6.57 8.69
C HIS A 348 1.67 -5.38 7.88
N ILE A 349 2.06 -5.27 6.61
CA ILE A 349 1.52 -4.24 5.71
C ILE A 349 -0.02 -4.38 5.61
N LEU A 350 -0.53 -5.59 5.36
CA LEU A 350 -1.97 -5.86 5.23
C LEU A 350 -2.73 -5.66 6.55
N ASP A 351 -2.07 -5.89 7.68
CA ASP A 351 -2.61 -5.67 9.02
C ASP A 351 -2.48 -4.22 9.52
N PHE A 352 -1.83 -3.34 8.76
CA PHE A 352 -1.65 -1.96 9.17
C PHE A 352 -2.99 -1.20 9.12
N PRO A 353 -3.41 -0.50 10.21
CA PRO A 353 -4.75 0.08 10.29
C PRO A 353 -5.14 1.02 9.15
N SER A 354 -4.17 1.71 8.54
CA SER A 354 -4.42 2.63 7.41
C SER A 354 -4.79 1.90 6.11
N TYR A 355 -4.45 0.62 5.98
CA TYR A 355 -4.60 -0.17 4.76
C TYR A 355 -5.63 -1.31 4.93
N LYS A 356 -6.42 -1.30 6.01
CA LYS A 356 -7.52 -2.26 6.21
C LYS A 356 -8.79 -1.89 5.45
N LYS A 357 -8.98 -0.61 5.13
CA LYS A 357 -10.21 -0.11 4.53
C LYS A 357 -10.36 -0.68 3.10
N LEU A 358 -11.48 -1.37 2.85
CA LEU A 358 -11.86 -1.87 1.52
C LEU A 358 -12.21 -0.70 0.59
N GLY A 359 -11.88 -0.83 -0.70
CA GLY A 359 -12.17 0.17 -1.72
C GLY A 359 -11.43 1.51 -1.58
N ASP A 360 -10.50 1.65 -0.63
CA ASP A 360 -9.58 2.79 -0.62
C ASP A 360 -8.50 2.60 -1.69
N GLY A 361 -8.24 3.62 -2.50
CA GLY A 361 -7.35 3.49 -3.68
C GLY A 361 -5.92 3.05 -3.35
N VAL A 362 -5.33 3.56 -2.25
CA VAL A 362 -3.97 3.18 -1.84
C VAL A 362 -3.98 1.76 -1.29
N SER A 363 -4.95 1.45 -0.42
CA SER A 363 -5.14 0.12 0.17
C SER A 363 -5.32 -0.95 -0.91
N CYS A 364 -6.18 -0.71 -1.90
CA CYS A 364 -6.45 -1.62 -3.01
C CYS A 364 -5.20 -1.83 -3.88
N LEU A 365 -4.48 -0.76 -4.23
CA LEU A 365 -3.25 -0.86 -5.00
C LEU A 365 -2.18 -1.67 -4.24
N LEU A 366 -2.04 -1.43 -2.94
CA LEU A 366 -1.11 -2.14 -2.09
C LEU A 366 -1.44 -3.63 -2.02
N LYS A 367 -2.72 -3.99 -1.79
CA LYS A 367 -3.16 -5.39 -1.78
C LYS A 367 -2.94 -6.07 -3.12
N SER A 368 -3.16 -5.34 -4.22
CA SER A 368 -2.92 -5.83 -5.58
C SER A 368 -1.44 -6.19 -5.77
N HIS A 369 -0.53 -5.34 -5.30
CA HIS A 369 0.90 -5.64 -5.33
C HIS A 369 1.29 -6.84 -4.48
N VAL A 370 0.73 -6.98 -3.27
CA VAL A 370 0.98 -8.16 -2.44
C VAL A 370 0.42 -9.42 -3.10
N TYR A 371 -0.77 -9.36 -3.70
CA TYR A 371 -1.37 -10.45 -4.46
C TYR A 371 -0.48 -10.88 -5.64
N ILE A 372 -0.03 -9.93 -6.45
CA ILE A 372 0.85 -10.19 -7.60
C ILE A 372 2.15 -10.82 -7.12
N LEU A 373 2.78 -10.22 -6.11
CA LEU A 373 4.05 -10.68 -5.55
C LEU A 373 3.93 -12.13 -5.07
N VAL A 374 2.96 -12.43 -4.20
CA VAL A 374 2.76 -13.78 -3.64
C VAL A 374 2.40 -14.78 -4.74
N SER A 375 1.54 -14.41 -5.67
CA SER A 375 1.16 -15.28 -6.80
C SER A 375 2.36 -15.59 -7.70
N MET A 376 3.22 -14.61 -7.97
CA MET A 376 4.42 -14.86 -8.77
C MET A 376 5.48 -15.67 -8.01
N VAL A 377 5.67 -15.41 -6.72
CA VAL A 377 6.57 -16.21 -5.88
C VAL A 377 6.13 -17.68 -5.89
N LEU A 378 4.84 -17.96 -5.70
CA LEU A 378 4.29 -19.32 -5.70
C LEU A 378 4.34 -19.98 -7.08
N LYS A 379 4.35 -19.20 -8.16
CA LYS A 379 4.56 -19.72 -9.52
C LYS A 379 6.00 -20.16 -9.77
N VAL A 380 6.96 -19.46 -9.16
CA VAL A 380 8.40 -19.69 -9.35
C VAL A 380 8.98 -20.69 -8.34
N PHE A 381 8.50 -20.66 -7.09
CA PHE A 381 9.07 -21.39 -5.97
C PHE A 381 8.04 -22.34 -5.36
N GLN A 382 8.53 -23.46 -4.82
CA GLN A 382 7.68 -24.39 -4.07
C GLN A 382 7.23 -23.76 -2.75
N GLU A 383 5.95 -23.93 -2.42
CA GLU A 383 5.34 -23.35 -1.21
C GLU A 383 6.08 -23.66 0.08
N ASP A 384 6.67 -24.86 0.22
CA ASP A 384 7.41 -25.28 1.43
C ASP A 384 8.75 -24.55 1.62
N THR A 385 9.24 -23.86 0.59
CA THR A 385 10.49 -23.07 0.67
C THR A 385 10.25 -21.63 1.11
N LEU A 386 8.98 -21.21 1.22
CA LEU A 386 8.58 -19.83 1.44
C LEU A 386 8.28 -19.49 2.92
N GLY A 387 8.65 -20.41 3.82
CA GLY A 387 8.45 -20.27 5.26
C GLY A 387 7.14 -20.88 5.74
N ASP A 388 6.51 -20.23 6.72
CA ASP A 388 5.32 -20.76 7.38
C ASP A 388 4.07 -20.70 6.48
N PHE A 389 3.53 -21.88 6.16
CA PHE A 389 2.31 -22.04 5.36
C PHE A 389 1.12 -21.29 5.94
N LYS A 390 0.99 -21.22 7.27
CA LYS A 390 -0.09 -20.47 7.91
C LYS A 390 -0.02 -18.99 7.55
N ASN A 391 1.17 -18.40 7.56
CA ASN A 391 1.36 -17.01 7.17
C ASN A 391 1.00 -16.79 5.69
N LEU A 392 1.35 -17.72 4.80
CA LEU A 392 0.97 -17.63 3.38
C LEU A 392 -0.55 -17.65 3.20
N ILE A 393 -1.25 -18.56 3.91
CA ILE A 393 -2.71 -18.62 3.90
C ILE A 393 -3.32 -17.31 4.43
N GLU A 394 -2.79 -16.77 5.53
CA GLU A 394 -3.30 -15.51 6.09
C GLU A 394 -3.08 -14.31 5.15
N ILE A 395 -1.94 -14.24 4.46
CA ILE A 395 -1.68 -13.20 3.45
C ILE A 395 -2.65 -13.36 2.28
N ALA A 396 -2.77 -14.59 1.74
CA ALA A 396 -3.68 -14.90 0.64
C ALA A 396 -5.14 -14.55 0.98
N SER A 397 -5.61 -14.93 2.17
CA SER A 397 -6.96 -14.58 2.62
C SER A 397 -7.16 -13.07 2.72
N LYS A 398 -6.20 -12.31 3.29
CA LYS A 398 -6.32 -10.86 3.43
C LYS A 398 -6.35 -10.11 2.11
N VAL A 399 -5.63 -10.57 1.09
CA VAL A 399 -5.68 -9.94 -0.25
C VAL A 399 -6.98 -10.31 -0.98
N LEU A 400 -7.45 -11.55 -0.83
CA LEU A 400 -8.68 -12.03 -1.48
C LEU A 400 -9.95 -11.42 -0.87
N GLU A 401 -9.90 -10.90 0.36
CA GLU A 401 -11.01 -10.09 0.94
C GLU A 401 -11.33 -8.82 0.12
N GLU A 402 -10.42 -8.36 -0.76
CA GLU A 402 -10.70 -7.24 -1.66
C GLU A 402 -11.51 -7.73 -2.88
N PRO A 403 -12.74 -7.22 -3.12
CA PRO A 403 -13.63 -7.77 -4.16
C PRO A 403 -13.00 -7.85 -5.55
N ILE A 404 -12.26 -6.82 -5.96
CA ILE A 404 -11.60 -6.79 -7.28
C ILE A 404 -10.58 -7.92 -7.41
N LEU A 405 -9.86 -8.25 -6.34
CA LEU A 405 -8.85 -9.32 -6.34
C LEU A 405 -9.48 -10.70 -6.22
N SER A 406 -10.58 -10.83 -5.47
CA SER A 406 -11.37 -12.06 -5.45
C SER A 406 -11.92 -12.40 -6.84
N SER A 407 -12.56 -11.42 -7.50
CA SER A 407 -13.08 -11.62 -8.85
C SER A 407 -11.95 -11.99 -9.82
N LEU A 408 -10.79 -11.32 -9.75
CA LEU A 408 -9.62 -11.67 -10.57
C LEU A 408 -9.18 -13.12 -10.33
N PHE A 409 -9.04 -13.53 -9.07
CA PHE A 409 -8.65 -14.88 -8.71
C PHE A 409 -9.63 -15.95 -9.22
N LEU A 410 -10.93 -15.68 -9.15
CA LEU A 410 -11.97 -16.59 -9.64
C LEU A 410 -12.01 -16.71 -11.17
N MET A 411 -11.62 -15.65 -11.89
CA MET A 411 -11.55 -15.65 -13.35
C MET A 411 -10.32 -16.37 -13.90
N GLU A 412 -9.24 -16.48 -13.11
CA GLU A 412 -8.02 -17.20 -13.48
C GLU A 412 -8.21 -18.73 -13.33
N ASP A 413 -7.39 -19.54 -14.02
CA ASP A 413 -7.52 -21.01 -14.04
C ASP A 413 -7.15 -21.71 -12.72
N GLN A 414 -6.75 -20.94 -11.70
CA GLN A 414 -6.31 -21.39 -10.37
C GLN A 414 -5.22 -22.48 -10.40
N THR A 415 -4.52 -22.65 -11.53
CA THR A 415 -3.47 -23.66 -11.68
C THR A 415 -2.10 -23.19 -11.18
N GLY A 416 -1.95 -21.89 -10.92
CA GLY A 416 -0.73 -21.26 -10.42
C GLY A 416 -1.00 -20.26 -9.29
N GLY A 417 0.08 -19.65 -8.79
CA GLY A 417 0.01 -18.60 -7.78
C GLY A 417 -0.74 -19.00 -6.51
N ILE A 418 -1.60 -18.11 -6.00
CA ILE A 418 -2.43 -18.37 -4.81
C ILE A 418 -3.37 -19.59 -5.03
N GLY A 419 -3.72 -19.93 -6.27
CA GLY A 419 -4.50 -21.14 -6.58
C GLY A 419 -3.81 -22.42 -6.12
N LEU A 420 -2.48 -22.44 -6.09
CA LEU A 420 -1.71 -23.56 -5.52
C LEU A 420 -1.97 -23.72 -4.02
N LEU A 421 -2.10 -22.62 -3.27
CA LEU A 421 -2.43 -22.67 -1.84
C LEU A 421 -3.84 -23.22 -1.63
N LEU A 422 -4.81 -22.80 -2.45
CA LEU A 422 -6.19 -23.33 -2.40
C LEU A 422 -6.20 -24.83 -2.68
N LYS A 423 -5.47 -25.28 -3.70
CA LYS A 423 -5.35 -26.70 -4.06
C LYS A 423 -4.68 -27.50 -2.94
N SER A 424 -3.60 -26.99 -2.35
CA SER A 424 -2.91 -27.64 -1.23
C SER A 424 -3.80 -27.70 0.02
N ALA A 425 -4.54 -26.63 0.32
CA ALA A 425 -5.50 -26.61 1.42
C ALA A 425 -6.66 -27.59 1.20
N LYS A 426 -7.26 -27.62 0.00
CA LYS A 426 -8.30 -28.58 -0.39
C LYS A 426 -7.79 -30.01 -0.30
N ARG A 427 -6.54 -30.27 -0.72
CA ARG A 427 -5.92 -31.59 -0.61
C ARG A 427 -5.83 -32.10 0.82
N CYS A 428 -5.70 -31.21 1.80
CA CYS A 428 -5.66 -31.60 3.22
C CYS A 428 -7.04 -31.57 3.90
N PHE A 429 -8.10 -31.20 3.20
CA PHE A 429 -9.46 -31.20 3.75
C PHE A 429 -10.02 -32.65 3.82
N PRO A 430 -10.75 -33.03 4.90
CA PRO A 430 -11.07 -32.24 6.08
C PRO A 430 -10.11 -32.38 7.27
N HIS A 431 -8.98 -33.10 7.12
CA HIS A 431 -7.98 -33.19 8.19
C HIS A 431 -7.52 -31.81 8.69
N ALA A 432 -7.17 -30.91 7.77
CA ALA A 432 -6.83 -29.52 8.04
C ALA A 432 -7.94 -28.59 7.51
N VAL A 433 -8.97 -28.35 8.33
CA VAL A 433 -10.15 -27.56 7.94
C VAL A 433 -9.81 -26.08 7.71
N LEU A 434 -9.10 -25.46 8.64
CA LEU A 434 -8.99 -23.99 8.70
C LEU A 434 -8.38 -23.36 7.44
N PRO A 435 -7.27 -23.86 6.85
CA PRO A 435 -6.69 -23.23 5.67
C PRO A 435 -7.65 -23.16 4.48
N TYR A 436 -8.42 -24.23 4.24
CA TYR A 436 -9.35 -24.29 3.12
C TYR A 436 -10.53 -23.34 3.35
N ILE A 437 -11.14 -23.39 4.54
CA ILE A 437 -12.28 -22.53 4.88
C ILE A 437 -11.90 -21.06 4.92
N HIS A 438 -10.71 -20.70 5.40
CA HIS A 438 -10.25 -19.31 5.40
C HIS A 438 -10.10 -18.75 3.98
N LEU A 439 -9.55 -19.52 3.05
CA LEU A 439 -9.43 -19.10 1.64
C LEU A 439 -10.80 -18.97 0.98
N LEU A 440 -11.67 -19.97 1.14
CA LEU A 440 -13.03 -19.92 0.58
C LEU A 440 -13.84 -18.74 1.13
N LYS A 441 -13.75 -18.49 2.44
CA LYS A 441 -14.38 -17.34 3.08
C LYS A 441 -13.87 -16.02 2.50
N SER A 442 -12.55 -15.88 2.29
CA SER A 442 -11.99 -14.63 1.77
C SER A 442 -12.44 -14.34 0.33
N VAL A 443 -12.67 -15.38 -0.48
CA VAL A 443 -13.12 -15.24 -1.87
C VAL A 443 -14.61 -14.89 -1.97
N CYS A 444 -15.41 -15.20 -0.96
CA CYS A 444 -16.84 -14.93 -0.91
C CYS A 444 -17.15 -13.44 -0.66
N THR A 445 -17.00 -12.59 -1.68
CA THR A 445 -17.15 -11.12 -1.57
C THR A 445 -18.48 -10.58 -2.07
N ASP A 446 -19.21 -11.36 -2.87
CA ASP A 446 -20.50 -11.02 -3.48
C ASP A 446 -21.36 -12.28 -3.69
N ALA A 447 -22.54 -12.13 -4.29
CA ALA A 447 -23.46 -13.25 -4.50
C ALA A 447 -22.92 -14.29 -5.48
N ASP A 448 -22.28 -13.86 -6.57
CA ASP A 448 -21.77 -14.77 -7.60
C ASP A 448 -20.60 -15.61 -7.07
N SER A 449 -19.68 -15.00 -6.31
CA SER A 449 -18.60 -15.71 -5.63
C SER A 449 -19.10 -16.62 -4.51
N ALA A 450 -20.22 -16.30 -3.86
CA ALA A 450 -20.84 -17.16 -2.86
C ALA A 450 -21.35 -18.48 -3.46
N ASP A 451 -21.96 -18.44 -4.65
CA ASP A 451 -22.42 -19.65 -5.35
C ASP A 451 -21.23 -20.56 -5.71
N ILE A 452 -20.14 -19.98 -6.23
CA ILE A 452 -18.91 -20.75 -6.54
C ILE A 452 -18.33 -21.40 -5.28
N VAL A 453 -18.28 -20.67 -4.17
CA VAL A 453 -17.78 -21.19 -2.88
C VAL A 453 -18.71 -22.28 -2.34
N PHE A 454 -20.03 -22.08 -2.45
CA PHE A 454 -21.02 -23.06 -2.03
C PHE A 454 -20.87 -24.37 -2.79
N ASP A 455 -20.81 -24.32 -4.12
CA ASP A 455 -20.63 -25.50 -4.98
C ASP A 455 -19.31 -26.21 -4.71
N SER A 456 -18.24 -25.43 -4.50
CA SER A 456 -16.91 -25.95 -4.18
C SER A 456 -16.86 -26.68 -2.84
N LEU A 457 -17.69 -26.31 -1.86
CA LEU A 457 -17.84 -27.00 -0.58
C LEU A 457 -18.83 -28.17 -0.66
N GLU A 458 -19.94 -28.01 -1.37
CA GLU A 458 -21.00 -29.02 -1.51
C GLU A 458 -20.53 -30.27 -2.26
N SER A 459 -19.55 -30.14 -3.16
CA SER A 459 -19.04 -31.24 -3.98
C SER A 459 -17.55 -31.51 -3.73
N GLN A 460 -17.22 -32.12 -2.58
CA GLN A 460 -15.87 -32.65 -2.38
C GLN A 460 -15.68 -33.95 -3.16
N GLU A 461 -14.48 -34.17 -3.69
CA GLU A 461 -14.10 -35.41 -4.40
C GLU A 461 -13.10 -36.27 -3.62
N THR A 462 -12.55 -35.70 -2.55
CA THR A 462 -11.49 -36.35 -1.77
C THR A 462 -11.68 -36.11 -0.28
N PHE A 463 -11.49 -37.16 0.53
CA PHE A 463 -11.55 -37.09 1.99
C PHE A 463 -10.19 -37.45 2.60
N THR A 464 -9.59 -36.50 3.33
CA THR A 464 -8.24 -36.67 3.89
C THR A 464 -8.27 -36.89 5.40
N GLU A 465 -7.49 -37.86 5.87
CA GLU A 465 -7.35 -38.15 7.30
C GLU A 465 -5.95 -38.69 7.65
N LEU A 466 -5.67 -38.81 8.94
CA LEU A 466 -4.47 -39.49 9.44
C LEU A 466 -4.49 -40.96 9.03
N PHE A 467 -3.40 -41.44 8.43
CA PHE A 467 -3.27 -42.84 8.02
C PHE A 467 -3.49 -43.80 9.20
N GLY A 468 -3.03 -43.42 10.39
CA GLY A 468 -3.16 -44.21 11.62
C GLY A 468 -4.59 -44.38 12.16
N LEU A 469 -5.59 -43.69 11.62
CA LEU A 469 -7.01 -43.91 11.98
C LEU A 469 -7.61 -45.17 11.35
N ASN A 470 -6.86 -45.85 10.48
CA ASN A 470 -7.30 -47.06 9.81
C ASN A 470 -6.61 -48.27 10.42
N ALA A 471 -7.39 -49.23 10.93
CA ALA A 471 -6.84 -50.47 11.44
C ALA A 471 -6.33 -51.37 10.31
N VAL A 472 -5.31 -52.19 10.59
CA VAL A 472 -4.58 -53.00 9.59
C VAL A 472 -5.49 -53.99 8.85
N ASP A 473 -6.54 -54.47 9.53
CA ASP A 473 -7.55 -55.37 9.00
C ASP A 473 -8.61 -54.65 8.14
N GLU A 474 -8.74 -53.33 8.25
CA GLU A 474 -9.72 -52.52 7.50
C GLU A 474 -9.23 -52.08 6.12
N ILE A 475 -7.92 -52.10 5.89
CA ILE A 475 -7.30 -51.62 4.65
C ILE A 475 -6.33 -52.66 4.06
N SER A 476 -6.08 -52.58 2.76
CA SER A 476 -5.04 -53.34 2.06
C SER A 476 -4.20 -52.43 1.18
N ALA A 477 -2.89 -52.65 1.17
CA ALA A 477 -2.00 -52.03 0.20
C ALA A 477 -2.25 -52.65 -1.19
N VAL A 478 -2.50 -51.78 -2.17
CA VAL A 478 -2.59 -52.12 -3.59
C VAL A 478 -1.25 -51.84 -4.28
N ASP A 479 -0.56 -50.79 -3.82
CA ASP A 479 0.77 -50.37 -4.25
C ASP A 479 1.46 -49.62 -3.08
N ASP A 480 2.72 -49.23 -3.23
CA ASP A 480 3.56 -48.60 -2.19
C ASP A 480 2.91 -47.36 -1.54
N ARG A 481 2.07 -46.64 -2.29
CA ARG A 481 1.34 -45.45 -1.81
C ARG A 481 -0.17 -45.53 -1.99
N ILE A 482 -0.71 -46.63 -2.50
CA ILE A 482 -2.13 -46.78 -2.80
C ILE A 482 -2.72 -47.85 -1.89
N TRP A 483 -3.80 -47.50 -1.21
CA TRP A 483 -4.51 -48.34 -0.27
C TRP A 483 -5.96 -48.45 -0.69
N GLN A 484 -6.59 -49.57 -0.35
CA GLN A 484 -7.99 -49.82 -0.60
C GLN A 484 -8.69 -50.22 0.69
N ARG A 485 -9.90 -49.70 0.93
CA ARG A 485 -10.73 -50.12 2.06
C ARG A 485 -11.33 -51.51 1.83
N LYS A 486 -11.22 -52.36 2.84
CA LYS A 486 -11.84 -53.69 2.88
C LYS A 486 -13.26 -53.68 3.44
N ILE A 487 -13.59 -52.68 4.28
CA ILE A 487 -14.91 -52.52 4.89
C ILE A 487 -15.36 -51.06 4.82
N SER A 488 -16.66 -50.81 4.69
CA SER A 488 -17.23 -49.47 4.78
C SER A 488 -17.12 -48.93 6.21
N ARG A 489 -16.89 -47.62 6.36
CA ARG A 489 -16.83 -46.93 7.66
C ARG A 489 -17.72 -45.69 7.63
N LYS A 490 -18.61 -45.55 8.61
CA LYS A 490 -19.36 -44.31 8.82
C LYS A 490 -18.42 -43.25 9.39
N ILE A 491 -18.30 -42.11 8.73
CA ILE A 491 -17.52 -40.96 9.18
C ILE A 491 -18.40 -40.07 10.07
N ILE A 492 -19.59 -39.72 9.58
CA ILE A 492 -20.60 -38.91 10.30
C ILE A 492 -21.96 -39.59 10.14
N GLU A 493 -22.75 -39.59 11.21
CA GLU A 493 -24.14 -40.04 11.23
C GLU A 493 -24.99 -39.00 11.96
N MET A 494 -25.91 -38.38 11.23
CA MET A 494 -26.93 -37.47 11.73
C MET A 494 -28.32 -38.10 11.52
N ASP A 495 -29.36 -37.53 12.12
CA ASP A 495 -30.71 -38.12 12.15
C ASP A 495 -31.29 -38.46 10.76
N ASN A 496 -30.92 -37.70 9.70
CA ASN A 496 -31.38 -37.92 8.32
C ASN A 496 -30.26 -38.05 7.28
N ASP A 497 -29.00 -37.78 7.63
CA ASP A 497 -27.86 -37.72 6.70
C ASP A 497 -26.65 -38.46 7.24
N SER A 498 -25.85 -39.10 6.37
CA SER A 498 -24.63 -39.78 6.79
C SER A 498 -23.54 -39.70 5.74
N ILE A 499 -22.30 -39.56 6.19
CA ILE A 499 -21.11 -39.62 5.34
C ILE A 499 -20.47 -40.98 5.57
N ILE A 500 -20.44 -41.81 4.52
CA ILE A 500 -19.92 -43.17 4.58
C ILE A 500 -18.74 -43.27 3.62
N LEU A 501 -17.63 -43.78 4.13
CA LEU A 501 -16.47 -44.14 3.33
C LEU A 501 -16.60 -45.62 2.95
N ASP A 502 -16.98 -45.88 1.70
CA ASP A 502 -17.37 -47.22 1.26
C ASP A 502 -16.21 -48.21 1.13
N GLN A 503 -16.56 -49.50 1.24
CA GLN A 503 -15.68 -50.60 0.86
C GLN A 503 -15.27 -50.46 -0.61
N GLY A 504 -14.00 -50.77 -0.90
CA GLY A 504 -13.44 -50.74 -2.24
C GLY A 504 -12.91 -49.37 -2.68
N VAL A 505 -13.16 -48.30 -1.91
CA VAL A 505 -12.59 -46.97 -2.15
C VAL A 505 -11.07 -47.00 -2.05
N TYR A 506 -10.42 -46.36 -3.02
CA TYR A 506 -8.96 -46.21 -3.05
C TYR A 506 -8.54 -44.90 -2.38
N GLY A 507 -7.42 -44.95 -1.69
CA GLY A 507 -6.79 -43.79 -1.09
C GLY A 507 -5.30 -43.75 -1.37
N ARG A 508 -4.75 -42.55 -1.49
CA ARG A 508 -3.33 -42.31 -1.72
C ARG A 508 -2.68 -41.73 -0.48
N THR A 509 -1.59 -42.35 -0.03
CA THR A 509 -0.82 -41.83 1.11
C THR A 509 0.19 -40.78 0.68
N PHE A 510 0.32 -39.74 1.50
CA PHE A 510 1.32 -38.69 1.38
C PHE A 510 1.74 -38.21 2.77
N GLN A 511 2.84 -37.49 2.85
CA GLN A 511 3.26 -36.83 4.09
C GLN A 511 2.74 -35.40 4.09
N ASP A 512 2.21 -34.98 5.23
CA ASP A 512 1.93 -33.57 5.49
C ASP A 512 3.19 -32.80 5.90
N ARG A 513 3.08 -31.49 6.01
CA ARG A 513 4.14 -30.57 6.41
C ARG A 513 4.64 -30.77 7.84
N GLU A 514 3.82 -31.39 8.70
CA GLU A 514 4.18 -31.76 10.07
C GLU A 514 4.75 -33.21 10.17
N ASP A 515 5.24 -33.77 9.05
CA ASP A 515 5.71 -35.15 8.93
C ASP A 515 4.67 -36.23 9.28
N ALA A 516 3.41 -35.84 9.43
CA ALA A 516 2.30 -36.75 9.66
C ALA A 516 1.98 -37.53 8.37
N ARG A 517 1.83 -38.86 8.48
CA ARG A 517 1.41 -39.70 7.35
C ARG A 517 -0.11 -39.58 7.18
N LEU A 518 -0.54 -38.99 6.08
CA LEU A 518 -1.94 -38.84 5.70
C LEU A 518 -2.35 -39.84 4.62
N ILE A 519 -3.65 -40.06 4.51
CA ILE A 519 -4.29 -40.75 3.40
C ILE A 519 -5.45 -39.91 2.88
N GLN A 520 -5.49 -39.72 1.57
CA GLN A 520 -6.58 -39.07 0.86
C GLN A 520 -7.38 -40.12 0.11
N TRP A 521 -8.63 -40.31 0.50
CA TRP A 521 -9.58 -41.24 -0.10
C TRP A 521 -10.34 -40.57 -1.25
N ASN A 522 -10.55 -41.30 -2.34
CA ASN A 522 -11.36 -40.84 -3.47
C ASN A 522 -12.84 -41.11 -3.17
N MET A 523 -13.52 -40.14 -2.56
CA MET A 523 -14.94 -40.24 -2.23
C MET A 523 -15.63 -38.89 -2.38
N SER A 524 -16.88 -38.92 -2.82
CA SER A 524 -17.69 -37.71 -2.93
C SER A 524 -18.54 -37.48 -1.69
N TYR A 525 -18.55 -36.25 -1.17
CA TYR A 525 -19.37 -35.86 -0.03
C TYR A 525 -19.60 -34.35 0.00
N SER A 526 -20.63 -33.92 0.74
CA SER A 526 -20.84 -32.49 1.04
C SER A 526 -19.97 -32.05 2.21
N GLY A 527 -19.09 -31.08 1.93
CA GLY A 527 -18.29 -30.39 2.95
C GLY A 527 -19.11 -29.42 3.81
N TRP A 528 -20.37 -29.15 3.47
CA TRP A 528 -21.31 -28.44 4.35
C TRP A 528 -21.94 -29.37 5.40
N LEU A 529 -22.16 -30.63 5.01
CA LEU A 529 -22.65 -31.67 5.92
C LEU A 529 -21.57 -32.12 6.92
N TYR A 530 -20.30 -32.15 6.48
CA TYR A 530 -19.15 -32.43 7.34
C TYR A 530 -18.79 -31.23 8.21
#